data_AF-A0A520JEW8-F1
#
_entry.id   AF-A0A520JEW8-F1
#
_cell.length_a   1.000
_cell.length_b   1.000
_cell.length_c   1.000
_cell.angle_alpha   90.00
_cell.angle_beta   90.00
_cell.angle_gamma   90.00
#
_symmetry.space_group_name_H-M   'P 1'
#
loop_
_entity.id
_entity.type
_entity.pdbx_description
1 polymer ?
#
loop_
_entity_poly.entity_id
_entity_poly.type
_entity_poly.pdbx_seq_one_letter_code
_entity_poly.pdbx_strand_id
1 'polypeptide(L)'
;MKNGLLIAIALVTPALGGAAPAPMRIFIASDSTAQDYKADRYPQSGWGTMLRCAVTPNVSIENRAIGGRSTNSFIREGRLDKIAAD
;
A
#
# COMPACT_ATOMS: atom_id res chain seq x y z
N MET A 1 57.48 28.72 4.18
CA MET A 1 57.16 27.29 4.31
C MET A 1 55.80 27.18 4.99
N LYS A 2 54.73 27.26 4.20
CA LYS A 2 53.35 27.04 4.64
C LYS A 2 52.99 25.64 4.17
N ASN A 3 52.34 24.83 5.01
CA ASN A 3 51.11 24.12 4.66
C ASN A 3 50.62 23.32 5.87
N GLY A 4 49.46 23.74 6.35
CA GLY A 4 48.85 23.37 7.62
C GLY A 4 48.24 21.98 7.63
N LEU A 5 48.21 21.42 8.84
CA LEU A 5 47.54 20.19 9.21
C LEU A 5 46.04 20.44 9.27
N LEU A 6 45.26 19.78 8.40
CA LEU A 6 43.80 19.81 8.43
C LEU A 6 43.30 18.73 9.41
N ILE A 7 42.69 19.14 10.51
CA ILE A 7 41.94 18.25 11.42
C ILE A 7 40.49 18.23 10.94
N ALA A 8 40.02 17.06 10.49
CA ALA A 8 38.62 16.84 10.15
C ALA A 8 37.80 16.59 11.43
N ILE A 9 36.95 17.53 11.81
CA ILE A 9 35.93 17.35 12.85
C ILE A 9 34.76 16.58 12.22
N ALA A 10 34.54 15.34 12.65
CA ALA A 10 33.37 14.56 12.30
C ALA A 10 32.17 15.04 13.14
N LEU A 11 31.19 15.69 12.53
CA LEU A 11 29.90 15.98 13.17
C LEU A 11 29.12 14.66 13.33
N VAL A 12 28.96 14.21 14.56
CA VAL A 12 28.01 13.15 14.91
C VAL A 12 26.63 13.79 15.06
N THR A 13 25.80 13.67 14.02
CA THR A 13 24.37 14.02 14.09
C THR A 13 23.63 12.91 14.82
N PRO A 14 22.95 13.18 15.95
CA PRO A 14 22.06 12.19 16.54
C PRO A 14 20.82 12.06 15.65
N ALA A 15 20.61 10.88 15.07
CA ALA A 15 19.37 10.55 14.41
C ALA A 15 18.25 10.46 15.47
N LEU A 16 17.42 11.50 15.55
CA LEU A 16 16.14 11.44 16.26
C LEU A 16 15.18 10.56 15.43
N GLY A 17 15.38 9.24 15.52
CA GLY A 17 14.53 8.24 14.89
C GLY A 17 13.27 8.02 15.72
N GLY A 18 12.28 8.92 15.63
CA GLY A 18 10.92 8.58 16.02
C GLY A 18 10.39 7.53 15.05
N ALA A 19 9.94 6.38 15.56
CA ALA A 19 9.31 5.36 14.73
C ALA A 19 8.11 6.00 14.02
N ALA A 20 8.17 6.09 12.68
CA ALA A 20 7.04 6.56 11.91
C ALA A 20 5.83 5.68 12.22
N PRO A 21 4.62 6.26 12.39
CA PRO A 21 3.42 5.46 12.62
C PRO A 21 3.28 4.41 11.52
N ALA A 22 2.90 3.20 11.91
CA ALA A 22 2.72 2.10 10.95
C ALA A 22 1.76 2.55 9.83
N PRO A 23 2.08 2.27 8.56
CA PRO A 23 1.24 2.70 7.44
C PRO A 23 -0.16 2.09 7.59
N MET A 24 -1.19 2.92 7.43
CA MET A 24 -2.58 2.46 7.48
C MET A 24 -2.91 1.71 6.20
N ARG A 25 -3.47 0.50 6.30
CA ARG A 25 -3.85 -0.33 5.15
C ARG A 25 -5.37 -0.47 5.11
N ILE A 26 -5.97 -0.27 3.94
CA ILE A 26 -7.38 -0.59 3.66
C ILE A 26 -7.41 -1.76 2.69
N PHE A 27 -8.02 -2.86 3.11
CA PHE A 27 -8.23 -4.02 2.25
C PHE A 27 -9.63 -4.00 1.65
N ILE A 28 -9.74 -4.32 0.36
CA ILE A 28 -11.03 -4.43 -0.33
C ILE A 28 -11.28 -5.90 -0.67
N ALA A 29 -12.27 -6.49 -0.01
CA ALA A 29 -12.80 -7.82 -0.33
C ALA A 29 -14.17 -7.64 -1.00
N SER A 30 -14.23 -7.89 -2.31
CA SER A 30 -15.44 -7.62 -3.11
C SER A 30 -15.39 -8.37 -4.45
N ASP A 31 -16.27 -8.02 -5.36
CA ASP A 31 -16.49 -8.66 -6.65
C ASP A 31 -15.99 -7.81 -7.83
N SER A 32 -16.56 -8.01 -9.03
CA SER A 32 -16.23 -7.26 -10.24
C SER A 32 -16.45 -5.76 -10.12
N THR A 33 -17.39 -5.32 -9.27
CA THR A 33 -17.70 -3.89 -9.13
C THR A 33 -16.57 -3.11 -8.49
N ALA A 34 -15.70 -3.76 -7.69
CA ALA A 34 -14.56 -3.14 -7.04
C ALA A 34 -13.21 -3.53 -7.66
N GLN A 35 -13.16 -4.61 -8.46
CA GLN A 35 -11.91 -5.17 -8.99
C GLN A 35 -11.04 -4.15 -9.75
N ASP A 36 -9.72 -4.25 -9.57
CA ASP A 36 -8.74 -3.61 -10.45
C ASP A 36 -8.70 -4.32 -11.82
N TYR A 37 -8.95 -3.58 -12.90
CA TYR A 37 -8.90 -4.10 -14.27
C TYR A 37 -7.62 -3.67 -15.00
N LYS A 38 -7.17 -4.50 -15.95
CA LYS A 38 -6.04 -4.16 -16.84
C LYS A 38 -6.45 -3.10 -17.86
N ALA A 39 -5.48 -2.37 -18.38
CA ALA A 39 -5.70 -1.28 -19.34
C ALA A 39 -6.43 -1.72 -20.63
N ASP A 40 -6.24 -2.97 -21.06
CA ASP A 40 -6.91 -3.57 -22.24
C ASP A 40 -8.42 -3.80 -22.04
N ARG A 41 -8.90 -3.68 -20.79
CA ARG A 41 -10.33 -3.74 -20.44
C ARG A 41 -10.99 -2.37 -20.38
N TYR A 42 -10.26 -1.28 -20.60
CA TYR A 42 -10.83 0.06 -20.63
C TYR A 42 -12.02 0.13 -21.61
N PRO A 43 -13.16 0.74 -21.24
CA PRO A 43 -13.39 1.60 -20.06
C PRO A 43 -13.82 0.87 -18.77
N GLN A 44 -13.82 -0.46 -18.74
CA GLN A 44 -14.20 -1.20 -17.54
C GLN A 44 -13.19 -0.96 -16.40
N SER A 45 -13.69 -0.52 -15.25
CA SER A 45 -12.91 -0.34 -14.02
C SER A 45 -13.81 -0.50 -12.79
N GLY A 46 -13.28 -1.07 -11.71
CA GLY A 46 -13.98 -1.16 -10.44
C GLY A 46 -13.75 0.07 -9.56
N TRP A 47 -14.69 0.35 -8.66
CA TRP A 47 -14.61 1.51 -7.76
C TRP A 47 -13.37 1.48 -6.84
N GLY A 48 -12.85 0.28 -6.53
CA GLY A 48 -11.65 0.11 -5.71
C GLY A 48 -10.40 0.73 -6.33
N THR A 49 -10.32 0.76 -7.66
CA THR A 49 -9.26 1.47 -8.39
C THR A 49 -9.27 2.96 -8.06
N MET A 50 -10.46 3.57 -8.01
CA MET A 50 -10.65 5.00 -7.81
C MET A 50 -10.50 5.42 -6.35
N LEU A 51 -10.73 4.51 -5.38
CA LEU A 51 -10.56 4.82 -3.95
C LEU A 51 -9.14 5.33 -3.63
N ARG A 52 -8.13 4.86 -4.37
CA ARG A 52 -6.73 5.31 -4.23
C ARG A 52 -6.58 6.83 -4.39
N CYS A 53 -7.43 7.47 -5.19
CA CYS A 53 -7.41 8.92 -5.41
C CYS A 53 -8.11 9.70 -4.29
N ALA A 54 -8.85 9.03 -3.40
CA ALA A 54 -9.67 9.65 -2.36
C ALA A 54 -9.06 9.50 -0.96
N VAL A 55 -7.92 8.84 -0.81
CA VAL A 55 -7.23 8.64 0.47
C VAL A 55 -5.95 9.46 0.56
N THR A 56 -5.50 9.74 1.78
CA THR A 56 -4.25 10.45 2.04
C THR A 56 -3.03 9.58 1.70
N PRO A 57 -1.87 10.16 1.37
CA PRO A 57 -0.69 9.39 0.93
C PRO A 57 -0.13 8.38 1.94
N ASN A 58 -0.47 8.51 3.22
CA ASN A 58 -0.08 7.58 4.29
C ASN A 58 -1.02 6.37 4.44
N VAL A 59 -2.04 6.24 3.58
CA VAL A 59 -2.95 5.11 3.52
C VAL A 59 -2.67 4.30 2.25
N SER A 60 -2.38 3.01 2.39
CA SER A 60 -2.29 2.10 1.24
C SER A 60 -3.62 1.36 1.04
N ILE A 61 -4.01 1.21 -0.23
CA ILE A 61 -5.17 0.41 -0.63
C ILE A 61 -4.70 -0.93 -1.17
N GLU A 62 -5.13 -2.00 -0.54
CA GLU A 62 -4.90 -3.39 -0.93
C GLU A 62 -6.18 -3.97 -1.54
N ASN A 63 -6.37 -3.73 -2.84
CA ASN A 63 -7.56 -4.20 -3.53
C ASN A 63 -7.45 -5.70 -3.85
N ARG A 64 -8.24 -6.53 -3.16
CA ARG A 64 -8.31 -8.00 -3.32
C ARG A 64 -9.64 -8.43 -3.94
N ALA A 65 -10.39 -7.50 -4.52
CA ALA A 65 -11.66 -7.78 -5.17
C ALA A 65 -11.48 -8.53 -6.49
N ILE A 66 -12.36 -9.50 -6.75
CA ILE A 66 -12.24 -10.39 -7.90
C ILE A 66 -13.62 -10.69 -8.49
N GLY A 67 -13.74 -10.48 -9.79
CA GLY A 67 -14.93 -10.74 -10.58
C GLY A 67 -15.45 -12.17 -10.42
N GLY A 68 -16.79 -12.27 -10.40
CA GLY A 68 -17.50 -13.52 -10.25
C GLY A 68 -17.45 -14.13 -8.84
N ARG A 69 -16.95 -13.41 -7.83
CA ARG A 69 -17.00 -13.87 -6.43
C ARG A 69 -18.25 -13.34 -5.76
N SER A 70 -18.95 -14.23 -5.06
CA SER A 70 -19.88 -13.85 -4.00
C SER A 70 -19.16 -13.97 -2.65
N THR A 71 -19.79 -13.53 -1.57
CA THR A 71 -19.27 -13.75 -0.21
C THR A 71 -18.97 -15.24 0.05
N ASN A 72 -19.84 -16.15 -0.42
CA ASN A 72 -19.64 -17.59 -0.24
C ASN A 72 -18.38 -18.09 -0.96
N SER A 73 -18.22 -17.80 -2.26
CA SER A 73 -17.04 -18.27 -2.99
C SER A 73 -15.76 -17.59 -2.49
N PHE A 74 -15.83 -16.32 -2.08
CA PHE A 74 -14.68 -15.62 -1.51
C PHE A 74 -14.18 -16.29 -0.21
N ILE A 75 -15.10 -16.65 0.69
CA ILE A 75 -14.77 -17.37 1.93
C ILE A 75 -14.29 -18.80 1.62
N ARG A 76 -15.02 -19.55 0.79
CA ARG A 76 -14.70 -20.94 0.47
C ARG A 76 -13.35 -21.11 -0.26
N GLU A 77 -12.93 -20.11 -1.03
CA GLU A 77 -11.61 -20.05 -1.66
C GLU A 77 -10.49 -19.59 -0.69
N GLY A 78 -10.80 -19.37 0.59
CA GLY A 78 -9.86 -18.94 1.63
C GLY A 78 -9.30 -17.53 1.42
N ARG A 79 -10.00 -16.68 0.67
CA ARG A 79 -9.49 -15.34 0.32
C ARG A 79 -9.60 -14.36 1.48
N LEU A 80 -10.63 -14.49 2.31
CA LEU A 80 -10.78 -13.69 3.51
C LEU A 80 -9.68 -14.03 4.52
N ASP A 81 -9.39 -15.32 4.71
CA ASP A 81 -8.32 -15.78 5.59
C ASP A 81 -6.95 -15.25 5.16
N LYS A 82 -6.70 -15.19 3.83
CA LYS A 82 -5.48 -14.56 3.28
C LYS A 82 -5.38 -13.07 3.59
N ILE A 83 -6.50 -12.35 3.67
CA ILE A 83 -6.50 -10.94 4.10
C ILE A 83 -6.25 -10.84 5.61
N ALA A 84 -6.81 -11.75 6.40
CA ALA A 84 -6.65 -11.76 7.84
C ALA A 84 -5.22 -12.14 8.30
N ALA A 85 -4.45 -12.82 7.44
CA ALA A 85 -3.08 -13.24 7.71
C ALA A 85 -1.99 -12.22 7.29
N ASP A 86 -2.38 -11.13 6.62
CA ASP A 86 -1.50 -10.05 6.13
C ASP A 86 -1.15 -9.03 7.23
#